data_AF-A0A820GWJ9-F1
#
_entry.id   AF-A0A820GWJ9-F1
#
_cell.length_a   1.000
_cell.length_b   1.000
_cell.length_c   1.000
_cell.angle_alpha   90.00
_cell.angle_beta   90.00
_cell.angle_gamma   90.00
#
_symmetry.space_group_name_H-M   'P 1'
#
loop_
_entity.id
_entity.type
_entity.pdbx_description
1 polymer ?
#
loop_
_entity_poly.entity_id
_entity_poly.type
_entity_poly.pdbx_seq_one_letter_code
_entity_poly.pdbx_strand_id
1 'polypeptide(L)' 'EKEFKPSTTTIAGGKPAINKYRTSSSAFIRPHQTPIVQCIERRFAKFQGDVNVQCIEPLQVVKYANDQQV' A
#
# COMPACT_ATOMS: atom_id res chain seq x y z
N GLU A 1 -7.64 11.87 -8.94
CA GLU A 1 -6.93 10.60 -8.64
C GLU A 1 -6.56 10.56 -7.17
N LYS A 2 -6.52 9.40 -6.52
CA LYS A 2 -5.74 9.30 -5.28
C LYS A 2 -4.27 9.44 -5.68
N GLU A 3 -3.61 10.46 -5.17
CA GLU A 3 -2.24 10.81 -5.54
C GLU A 3 -1.28 9.68 -5.12
N PHE A 4 -0.90 8.84 -6.09
CA PHE A 4 0.16 7.86 -5.90
C PHE A 4 1.45 8.60 -5.57
N LYS A 5 2.01 8.35 -4.38
CA LYS A 5 3.25 8.99 -3.93
C LYS A 5 4.43 8.08 -4.25
N PRO A 6 5.52 8.62 -4.81
CA PRO A 6 6.75 7.86 -5.02
C PRO A 6 7.26 7.27 -3.71
N SER A 7 7.83 6.08 -3.77
CA SER A 7 8.51 5.47 -2.64
C SER A 7 9.75 6.30 -2.26
N THR A 8 9.82 6.70 -1.00
CA THR A 8 10.93 7.44 -0.44
C THR A 8 11.61 6.62 0.67
N THR A 9 12.86 6.97 0.95
CA THR A 9 13.61 6.50 2.13
C THR A 9 14.09 7.71 2.91
N THR A 10 14.35 7.55 4.20
CA THR A 10 14.90 8.61 5.05
C THR A 10 16.41 8.48 5.09
N ILE A 11 17.12 9.49 4.60
CA ILE A 11 18.58 9.56 4.71
C ILE A 11 19.02 10.17 6.05
N ALA A 12 20.32 10.08 6.35
CA ALA A 12 20.91 10.74 7.51
C ALA A 12 20.52 12.22 7.58
N GLY A 13 20.02 12.66 8.73
CA GLY A 13 19.46 14.01 8.91
C GLY A 13 17.96 14.14 8.62
N GLY A 14 17.23 13.04 8.46
CA GLY A 14 15.75 13.03 8.43
C GLY A 14 15.13 13.49 7.11
N LYS A 15 15.93 13.72 6.07
CA LYS A 15 15.45 14.19 4.77
C LYS A 15 14.90 13.02 3.94
N PRO A 16 13.78 13.19 3.23
CA PRO A 16 13.31 12.19 2.29
C PRO A 16 14.21 12.18 1.04
N ALA A 17 14.57 10.98 0.59
CA ALA A 17 15.25 10.75 -0.67
C ALA A 17 14.49 9.69 -1.49
N ILE A 18 14.71 9.67 -2.81
CA ILE A 18 14.14 8.65 -3.68
C ILE A 18 14.67 7.28 -3.25
N ASN A 19 13.75 6.33 -3.07
CA ASN A 19 14.11 4.97 -2.67
C ASN A 19 14.70 4.22 -3.87
N LYS A 20 15.90 3.64 -3.68
CA LYS A 20 16.62 2.88 -4.72
C LYS A 20 16.29 1.39 -4.76
N TYR A 21 15.66 0.87 -3.71
CA TYR A 21 15.27 -0.54 -3.60
C TYR A 21 13.83 -0.72 -4.09
N ARG A 22 12.88 -0.02 -3.46
CA ARG A 22 11.49 0.03 -3.92
C ARG A 22 11.27 1.34 -4.65
N THR A 23 11.21 1.29 -5.98
CA THR A 23 11.15 2.51 -6.84
C THR A 23 9.73 2.86 -7.29
N SER A 24 8.72 2.10 -6.86
CA SER A 24 7.31 2.29 -7.22
C SER A 24 6.66 3.52 -6.60
N SER A 25 5.50 3.89 -7.14
CA SER A 25 4.58 4.82 -6.49
C SER A 25 3.43 4.06 -5.82
N SER A 26 2.91 4.57 -4.71
CA SER A 26 1.85 3.90 -3.97
C SER A 26 0.80 4.84 -3.39
N ALA A 27 -0.40 4.31 -3.17
CA ALA A 27 -1.50 5.00 -2.49
C ALA A 27 -2.20 4.03 -1.53
N PHE A 28 -2.69 4.57 -0.41
CA PHE A 28 -3.50 3.79 0.53
C PHE A 28 -5.00 3.94 0.22
N ILE A 29 -5.71 2.83 0.32
CA ILE A 29 -7.17 2.81 0.31
C ILE A 29 -7.64 2.75 1.76
N ARG A 30 -8.56 3.65 2.13
CA ARG A 30 -9.10 3.66 3.49
C ARG A 30 -9.88 2.35 3.73
N PRO A 31 -9.79 1.78 4.94
CA PRO A 31 -10.58 0.61 5.28
C PRO A 31 -12.06 0.84 5.02
N HIS A 32 -12.75 -0.19 4.54
CA HIS A 32 -14.19 -0.16 4.31
C HIS A 32 -14.71 0.94 3.38
N GLN A 33 -13.84 1.60 2.61
CA GLN A 33 -14.18 2.80 1.83
C GLN A 33 -15.24 2.54 0.76
N THR A 34 -15.25 1.35 0.17
CA THR A 34 -16.24 0.94 -0.84
C THR A 34 -16.68 -0.50 -0.61
N PRO A 35 -17.85 -0.93 -1.12
CA PRO A 35 -18.28 -2.33 -1.04
C PRO A 35 -17.25 -3.32 -1.62
N ILE A 36 -16.49 -2.90 -2.64
CA ILE A 36 -15.43 -3.70 -3.25
C ILE A 36 -14.28 -3.90 -2.26
N VAL A 37 -13.82 -2.84 -1.61
CA VAL A 37 -12.75 -2.88 -0.61
C VAL A 37 -13.15 -3.76 0.57
N GLN A 38 -14.37 -3.61 1.07
CA GLN A 38 -14.91 -4.47 2.14
C GLN A 38 -14.94 -5.94 1.74
N CYS A 39 -15.28 -6.24 0.48
CA CYS A 39 -15.29 -7.61 -0.02
C CYS A 39 -13.87 -8.19 -0.07
N ILE A 40 -12.88 -7.41 -0.52
CA ILE A 40 -11.47 -7.83 -0.55
C ILE A 40 -10.96 -8.11 0.86
N GLU A 41 -11.19 -7.19 1.80
CA GLU A 41 -10.78 -7.32 3.20
C GLU A 41 -11.36 -8.58 3.85
N ARG A 42 -12.65 -8.85 3.66
CA ARG A 42 -13.31 -10.06 4.20
C ARG A 42 -12.77 -11.35 3.59
N ARG A 43 -12.50 -11.37 2.27
CA ARG A 43 -11.92 -12.54 1.61
C ARG A 43 -10.49 -12.80 2.11
N PHE A 44 -9.69 -11.75 2.26
CA PHE A 44 -8.34 -11.85 2.80
C PHE A 44 -8.35 -12.34 4.24
N ALA A 45 -9.22 -11.78 5.09
CA ALA A 45 -9.38 -12.20 6.48
C ALA A 45 -9.66 -13.70 6.59
N LYS A 46 -10.61 -14.19 5.80
CA LYS A 46 -10.94 -15.62 5.74
C LYS A 46 -9.76 -16.46 5.23
N PHE A 47 -9.08 -16.00 4.19
CA PHE A 47 -7.92 -16.70 3.61
C PHE A 47 -6.76 -16.86 4.60
N GLN A 48 -6.54 -15.87 5.47
CA GLN A 48 -5.49 -15.88 6.49
C GLN A 48 -5.83 -16.70 7.74
N GLY A 49 -6.92 -17.48 7.73
CA GLY A 49 -7.38 -18.24 8.90
C GLY A 49 -8.33 -17.46 9.80
N ASP A 50 -9.27 -16.72 9.20
CA ASP A 50 -10.32 -15.97 9.89
C ASP A 50 -9.81 -14.90 10.87
N VAL A 51 -8.78 -14.15 10.45
CA VAL A 51 -8.27 -13.02 11.23
C VAL A 51 -9.30 -11.88 11.33
N ASN A 52 -9.26 -11.12 12.43
CA ASN A 52 -10.12 -9.95 12.58
C ASN A 52 -9.78 -8.89 11.53
N VAL A 53 -10.78 -8.45 10.76
CA VAL A 53 -10.61 -7.45 9.69
C VAL A 53 -10.04 -6.12 10.23
N GLN A 54 -10.31 -5.78 11.49
CA GLN A 54 -9.78 -4.57 12.12
C GLN A 54 -8.27 -4.63 12.40
N CYS A 55 -7.66 -5.81 12.32
CA CYS A 55 -6.22 -6.01 12.49
C CYS A 55 -5.46 -5.96 11.16
N ILE A 56 -6.15 -5.82 10.03
CA ILE A 56 -5.53 -5.77 8.70
C ILE A 56 -5.10 -4.32 8.41
N GLU A 57 -3.85 -4.15 7.98
CA GLU A 57 -3.37 -2.84 7.51
C GLU A 57 -4.19 -2.32 6.32
N PRO A 58 -4.34 -0.99 6.16
CA PRO A 58 -5.01 -0.43 4.99
C PRO A 58 -4.38 -0.92 3.68
N LEU A 59 -5.21 -1.28 2.70
CA LEU A 59 -4.74 -1.75 1.39
C LEU A 59 -3.82 -0.70 0.73
N GLN A 60 -2.56 -1.06 0.54
CA GLN A 60 -1.60 -0.29 -0.25
C GLN A 60 -1.65 -0.74 -1.70
N VAL A 61 -2.06 0.15 -2.62
CA VAL A 61 -1.97 -0.09 -4.06
C VAL A 61 -0.65 0.45 -4.55
N VAL A 62 0.09 -0.39 -5.28
CA VAL A 62 1.42 -0.08 -5.80
C VAL A 62 1.36 -0.06 -7.33
N LYS A 63 1.96 0.96 -7.94
CA LYS A 63 2.09 1.13 -9.39
C LYS A 63 3.57 1.24 -9.75
N TYR A 64 3.99 0.43 -10.71
CA TYR A 64 5.31 0.50 -11.34
C TYR A 64 5.14 1.08 -12.75
N ALA A 65 5.93 2.10 -13.06
CA ALA A 65 6.16 2.54 -14.44
C ALA A 65 7.25 1.69 -15.09
N ASN A 66 7.51 1.93 -16.38
CA ASN A 66 8.66 1.34 -17.05
C ASN A 66 9.93 1.69 -16.28
N ASP A 67 10.84 0.73 -16.16
CA ASP A 67 12.13 0.83 -15.44
C ASP A 67 12.04 0.95 -13.90
N GLN A 68 10.86 0.75 -13.30
CA GLN A 68 10.72 0.64 -11.84
C GLN A 68 10.68 -0.83 -11.38
N GLN A 69 11.31 -1.11 -10.25
CA GLN A 69 11.45 -2.43 -9.63
C GLN A 69 11.30 -2.41 -8.11
N VAL A 70 11.24 -3.62 -7.54
CA VAL A 70 11.23 -3.95 -6.11
C VAL A 70 12.35 -4.92 -5.78
#